data_AF-A0A4S2RDE2-F1
#
_entry.id   AF-A0A4S2RDE2-F1
#
_cell.length_a   1.000
_cell.length_b   1.000
_cell.length_c   1.000
_cell.angle_alpha   90.00
_cell.angle_beta   90.00
_cell.angle_gamma   90.00
#
_symmetry.space_group_name_H-M   'P 1'
#
loop_
_entity.id
_entity.type
_entity.pdbx_description
1 polymer ?
#
loop_
_entity_poly.entity_id
_entity_poly.type
_entity_poly.pdbx_seq_one_letter_code
_entity_poly.pdbx_strand_id
1 'polypeptide(L)'
;MLAVIVASWLVRDARAAEFGQLWRYWAGFYDARPQVMPATSAMDVVLFVVYVAVAMAALRSPVGAPALVVAGVVTLGVRLPGLWSIDDRRMDRLFAEDLRSRALVCAFVALAAGAALVITAAAGRRPPADSYERTPTRTGPGAAVPAFLLLCAAGAVLIAWEIRQGVRYPDLYPEWYVGGDRIAQGLTSPPPGWGTVLLALLCVFAGVSAVARATFARPFGLVAAALLLPGGALGVARIVHYDLLDDFGSLPVEDRLMLVSWLFQAFAAAAVLIALAPRGLADVPGPHGPGQDPWHGSPGYGPAPQPGPAAPPYPGQQPPAPGYGYPQGGSGGFGPPPPPSQPPPGW
;
A
#
# COMPACT_ATOMS: atom_id res chain seq x y z
N MET A 1 -10.35 0.83 -17.28
CA MET A 1 -10.31 2.16 -17.91
C MET A 1 -9.04 2.93 -17.54
N LEU A 2 -8.81 3.28 -16.26
CA LEU A 2 -7.62 4.04 -15.83
C LEU A 2 -6.29 3.46 -16.33
N ALA A 3 -6.08 2.14 -16.18
CA ALA A 3 -4.90 1.46 -16.71
C ALA A 3 -4.72 1.65 -18.22
N VAL A 4 -5.81 1.65 -19.00
CA VAL A 4 -5.77 1.81 -20.46
C VAL A 4 -5.38 3.23 -20.85
N ILE A 5 -5.90 4.23 -20.11
CA ILE A 5 -5.54 5.63 -20.33
C ILE A 5 -4.03 5.80 -20.12
N VAL A 6 -3.51 5.34 -18.98
CA VAL A 6 -2.08 5.43 -18.66
C VAL A 6 -1.23 4.65 -19.67
N ALA A 7 -1.63 3.44 -20.03
CA ALA A 7 -0.93 2.63 -21.03
C ALA A 7 -0.87 3.33 -22.39
N SER A 8 -1.93 4.02 -22.81
CA SER A 8 -1.96 4.76 -24.08
C SER A 8 -0.90 5.87 -24.11
N TRP A 9 -0.74 6.60 -23.01
CA TRP A 9 0.29 7.63 -22.88
C TRP A 9 1.70 7.04 -22.83
N LEU A 10 1.90 5.96 -22.07
CA LEU A 10 3.19 5.26 -22.02
C LEU A 10 3.61 4.69 -23.39
N VAL A 11 2.67 4.06 -24.12
CA VAL A 11 2.92 3.53 -25.47
C VAL A 11 3.24 4.65 -26.44
N ARG A 12 2.56 5.80 -26.34
CA ARG A 12 2.85 6.96 -27.16
C ARG A 12 4.28 7.45 -26.92
N ASP A 13 4.68 7.63 -25.66
CA ASP A 13 6.02 8.10 -25.33
C ASP A 13 7.09 7.08 -25.72
N ALA A 14 6.86 5.79 -25.51
CA ALA A 14 7.78 4.72 -25.93
C ALA A 14 7.90 4.58 -27.46
N ARG A 15 6.91 5.05 -28.23
CA ARG A 15 7.00 5.13 -29.70
C ARG A 15 7.69 6.41 -30.17
N ALA A 16 7.55 7.50 -29.42
CA ALA A 16 8.14 8.79 -29.74
C ALA A 16 9.62 8.89 -29.31
N ALA A 17 9.99 8.20 -28.24
CA ALA A 17 11.34 8.09 -27.72
C ALA A 17 11.62 6.62 -27.40
N GLU A 18 12.83 6.14 -27.73
CA GLU A 18 13.24 4.78 -27.34
C GLU A 18 13.13 4.61 -25.82
N PHE A 19 12.67 3.43 -25.36
CA PHE A 19 12.40 3.21 -23.93
C PHE A 19 13.63 3.44 -23.03
N GLY A 20 14.84 3.12 -23.52
CA GLY A 20 16.07 3.41 -22.79
C GLY A 20 16.31 4.91 -22.59
N GLN A 21 16.01 5.73 -23.60
CA GLN A 21 16.11 7.19 -23.50
C GLN A 21 15.05 7.75 -22.54
N LEU A 22 13.83 7.21 -22.60
CA LEU A 22 12.73 7.58 -21.70
C LEU A 22 13.07 7.28 -20.24
N TRP A 23 13.65 6.10 -19.97
CA TRP A 23 14.12 5.72 -18.63
C TRP A 23 15.21 6.66 -18.10
N ARG A 24 16.22 6.97 -18.93
CA ARG A 24 17.31 7.91 -18.56
C ARG A 24 16.77 9.31 -18.31
N TYR A 25 15.79 9.74 -19.12
CA TYR A 25 15.11 11.03 -18.94
C TYR A 25 14.35 11.08 -17.62
N TRP A 26 13.57 10.04 -17.31
CA TRP A 26 12.87 9.95 -16.02
C TRP A 26 13.83 9.87 -14.84
N ALA A 27 14.98 9.21 -15.01
CA ALA A 27 16.05 9.17 -14.02
C ALA A 27 16.71 10.53 -13.79
N GLY A 28 16.44 11.53 -14.63
CA GLY A 28 17.03 12.86 -14.53
C GLY A 28 18.50 12.88 -14.93
N PHE A 29 18.92 12.02 -15.86
CA PHE A 29 20.29 12.07 -16.36
C PHE A 29 20.49 13.34 -17.20
N TYR A 30 21.60 14.07 -16.99
CA TYR A 30 21.89 15.37 -17.60
C TYR A 30 22.10 15.26 -19.11
N ASP A 31 22.53 14.08 -19.57
CA ASP A 31 22.72 13.75 -20.98
C ASP A 31 21.46 13.19 -21.65
N ALA A 32 20.41 12.88 -20.88
CA ALA A 32 19.15 12.39 -21.41
C ALA A 32 18.30 13.55 -21.97
N ARG A 33 18.48 13.83 -23.25
CA ARG A 33 17.71 14.82 -24.00
C ARG A 33 16.82 14.13 -25.03
N PRO A 34 15.58 13.77 -24.68
CA PRO A 34 14.66 13.19 -25.65
C PRO A 34 14.35 14.19 -26.75
N GLN A 35 14.32 13.72 -28.00
CA GLN A 35 14.00 14.54 -29.17
C GLN A 35 12.55 15.06 -29.12
N VAL A 36 11.67 14.26 -28.52
CA VAL A 36 10.27 14.59 -28.26
C VAL A 36 10.06 14.61 -26.76
N MET A 37 9.52 15.71 -26.23
CA MET A 37 9.24 15.84 -24.81
C MET A 37 8.22 14.77 -24.37
N PRO A 38 8.55 13.90 -23.40
CA PRO A 38 7.62 12.90 -22.90
C PRO A 38 6.42 13.54 -22.23
N ALA A 39 5.23 12.99 -22.48
CA ALA A 39 4.02 13.37 -21.76
C ALA A 39 3.96 12.77 -20.35
N THR A 40 4.62 11.63 -20.14
CA THR A 40 4.56 10.82 -18.93
C THR A 40 5.83 10.93 -18.08
N SER A 41 5.70 10.54 -16.82
CA SER A 41 6.82 10.37 -15.89
C SER A 41 6.91 8.94 -15.38
N ALA A 42 7.96 8.61 -14.62
CA ALA A 42 8.09 7.32 -13.94
C ALA A 42 6.90 7.01 -13.00
N MET A 43 6.20 8.03 -12.50
CA MET A 43 4.98 7.85 -11.71
C MET A 43 3.88 7.17 -12.54
N ASP A 44 3.76 7.48 -13.84
CA ASP A 44 2.76 6.87 -14.71
C ASP A 44 2.99 5.36 -14.88
N VAL A 45 4.25 4.90 -14.90
CA VAL A 45 4.57 3.46 -14.92
C VAL A 45 4.05 2.77 -13.65
N VAL A 46 4.24 3.38 -12.48
CA VAL A 46 3.72 2.83 -11.23
C VAL A 46 2.20 2.89 -11.17
N LEU A 47 1.58 3.99 -11.61
CA LEU A 47 0.13 4.09 -11.67
C LEU A 47 -0.48 3.01 -12.56
N PHE A 48 0.16 2.71 -13.70
CA PHE A 48 -0.25 1.59 -14.55
C PHE A 48 -0.24 0.27 -13.77
N VAL A 49 0.87 -0.05 -13.09
CA VAL A 49 0.99 -1.28 -12.28
C VAL A 49 -0.05 -1.31 -11.16
N VAL A 50 -0.25 -0.20 -10.43
CA VAL A 50 -1.24 -0.09 -9.36
C VAL A 50 -2.66 -0.30 -9.91
N TYR A 51 -3.03 0.33 -11.02
CA TYR A 51 -4.36 0.16 -11.61
C TYR A 51 -4.60 -1.27 -12.08
N VAL A 52 -3.60 -1.93 -12.68
CA VAL A 52 -3.70 -3.34 -13.06
C VAL A 52 -3.84 -4.22 -11.82
N ALA A 53 -3.01 -4.01 -10.79
CA ALA A 53 -3.06 -4.80 -9.55
C ALA A 53 -4.42 -4.64 -8.83
N VAL A 54 -4.95 -3.42 -8.77
CA VAL A 54 -6.25 -3.12 -8.17
C VAL A 54 -7.39 -3.74 -8.99
N ALA A 55 -7.33 -3.66 -10.32
CA ALA A 55 -8.32 -4.33 -11.18
C ALA A 55 -8.31 -5.85 -10.97
N MET A 56 -7.12 -6.46 -10.93
CA MET A 56 -6.97 -7.89 -10.66
C MET A 56 -7.45 -8.27 -9.24
N ALA A 57 -7.19 -7.43 -8.24
CA ALA A 57 -7.65 -7.64 -6.88
C ALA A 57 -9.18 -7.55 -6.78
N ALA A 58 -9.79 -6.59 -7.47
CA ALA A 58 -11.25 -6.42 -7.52
C ALA A 58 -11.93 -7.59 -8.24
N LEU A 59 -11.32 -8.14 -9.30
CA LEU A 59 -11.85 -9.31 -10.01
C LEU A 59 -11.72 -10.62 -9.21
N ARG A 60 -10.67 -10.74 -8.37
CA ARG A 60 -10.34 -11.98 -7.66
C ARG A 60 -10.84 -12.03 -6.21
N SER A 61 -11.29 -10.91 -5.64
CA SER A 61 -11.63 -10.83 -4.22
C SER A 61 -12.89 -10.00 -3.98
N PRO A 62 -13.90 -10.54 -3.27
CA PRO A 62 -15.07 -9.76 -2.83
C PRO A 62 -14.72 -8.66 -1.82
N VAL A 63 -13.48 -8.64 -1.33
CA VAL A 63 -12.96 -7.75 -0.28
C VAL A 63 -12.13 -6.59 -0.84
N GLY A 64 -12.25 -6.32 -2.15
CA GLY A 64 -11.43 -5.34 -2.88
C GLY A 64 -11.75 -3.86 -2.62
N ALA A 65 -12.79 -3.54 -1.84
CA ALA A 65 -13.26 -2.16 -1.67
C ALA A 65 -12.17 -1.18 -1.20
N PRO A 66 -11.31 -1.49 -0.21
CA PRO A 66 -10.22 -0.59 0.17
C PRO A 66 -9.22 -0.32 -0.96
N ALA A 67 -8.96 -1.29 -1.83
CA ALA A 67 -8.05 -1.12 -2.97
C ALA A 67 -8.65 -0.17 -4.03
N LEU A 68 -9.97 -0.24 -4.24
CA LEU A 68 -10.68 0.71 -5.11
C LEU A 68 -10.65 2.14 -4.54
N VAL A 69 -10.85 2.30 -3.22
CA VAL A 69 -10.75 3.61 -2.56
C VAL A 69 -9.37 4.21 -2.75
N VAL A 70 -8.31 3.45 -2.48
CA VAL A 70 -6.93 3.93 -2.64
C VAL A 70 -6.65 4.33 -4.08
N ALA A 71 -7.00 3.48 -5.05
CA ALA A 71 -6.84 3.81 -6.46
C ALA A 71 -7.60 5.08 -6.83
N GLY A 72 -8.84 5.24 -6.36
CA GLY A 72 -9.65 6.44 -6.59
C GLY A 72 -9.01 7.69 -5.99
N VAL A 73 -8.60 7.65 -4.71
CA VAL A 73 -7.94 8.78 -4.02
C VAL A 73 -6.65 9.18 -4.71
N VAL A 74 -5.80 8.22 -5.07
CA VAL A 74 -4.55 8.49 -5.80
C VAL A 74 -4.83 9.05 -7.19
N THR A 75 -5.82 8.51 -7.91
CA THR A 75 -6.21 9.03 -9.24
C THR A 75 -6.65 10.47 -9.14
N LEU A 76 -7.53 10.79 -8.19
CA LEU A 76 -8.03 12.13 -7.96
C LEU A 76 -6.87 13.07 -7.61
N GLY A 77 -6.03 12.70 -6.64
CA GLY A 77 -4.89 13.50 -6.23
C GLY A 77 -3.91 13.78 -7.37
N VAL A 78 -3.56 12.78 -8.18
CA VAL A 78 -2.57 12.93 -9.25
C VAL A 78 -3.13 13.66 -10.47
N ARG A 79 -4.41 13.46 -10.81
CA ARG A 79 -4.98 13.98 -12.07
C ARG A 79 -5.72 15.30 -11.91
N LEU A 80 -6.08 15.69 -10.69
CA LEU A 80 -6.77 16.95 -10.41
C LEU A 80 -5.96 18.17 -10.90
N PRO A 81 -4.63 18.24 -10.69
CA PRO A 81 -3.85 19.36 -11.21
C PRO A 81 -3.86 19.54 -12.72
N GLY A 82 -4.06 18.44 -13.47
CA GLY A 82 -4.16 18.51 -14.92
C GLY A 82 -5.29 19.42 -15.42
N LEU A 83 -6.30 19.72 -14.59
CA LEU A 83 -7.38 20.62 -14.96
C LEU A 83 -6.94 22.08 -15.13
N TRP A 84 -5.89 22.50 -14.43
CA TRP A 84 -5.37 23.87 -14.54
C TRP A 84 -3.95 23.91 -15.13
N SER A 85 -3.16 22.85 -15.00
CA SER A 85 -1.75 22.86 -15.44
C SER A 85 -1.53 22.50 -16.91
N ILE A 86 -2.52 21.90 -17.59
CA ILE A 86 -2.40 21.50 -19.02
C ILE A 86 -2.52 22.72 -19.96
N ASP A 87 -3.20 23.78 -19.52
CA ASP A 87 -3.44 25.00 -20.30
C ASP A 87 -2.42 26.12 -20.00
N ASP A 88 -1.38 25.82 -19.23
CA ASP A 88 -0.32 26.78 -18.94
C ASP A 88 0.51 27.09 -20.20
N ARG A 89 1.02 28.33 -20.30
CA ARG A 89 1.80 28.83 -21.45
C ARG A 89 3.05 27.99 -21.78
N ARG A 90 3.60 27.25 -20.82
CA ARG A 90 4.69 26.31 -21.09
C ARG A 90 4.19 25.08 -21.82
N MET A 91 3.02 24.55 -21.45
CA MET A 91 2.43 23.41 -22.13
C MET A 91 2.03 23.79 -23.56
N ASP A 92 1.50 25.01 -23.79
CA ASP A 92 1.26 25.56 -25.14
C ASP A 92 2.51 25.48 -26.03
N ARG A 93 3.67 25.81 -25.46
CA ARG A 93 4.96 25.83 -26.19
C ARG A 93 5.54 24.44 -26.44
N LEU A 94 5.30 23.49 -25.54
CA LEU A 94 5.91 22.16 -25.58
C LEU A 94 5.05 21.13 -26.32
N PHE A 95 3.73 21.33 -26.38
CA PHE A 95 2.79 20.34 -26.85
C PHE A 95 1.75 20.95 -27.79
N ALA A 96 1.49 20.26 -28.92
CA ALA A 96 0.44 20.65 -29.85
C ALA A 96 -0.95 20.65 -29.19
N GLU A 97 -1.81 21.58 -29.62
CA GLU A 97 -3.17 21.75 -29.09
C GLU A 97 -3.95 20.43 -29.03
N ASP A 98 -4.03 19.70 -30.15
CA ASP A 98 -4.75 18.42 -30.22
C ASP A 98 -4.36 17.42 -29.12
N LEU A 99 -3.10 17.44 -28.72
CA LEU A 99 -2.58 16.55 -27.70
C LEU A 99 -2.98 17.01 -26.30
N ARG A 100 -2.93 18.32 -26.04
CA ARG A 100 -3.36 18.92 -24.79
C ARG A 100 -4.86 18.74 -24.58
N SER A 101 -5.67 18.94 -25.62
CA SER A 101 -7.11 18.68 -25.55
C SER A 101 -7.39 17.20 -25.24
N ARG A 102 -6.65 16.25 -25.84
CA ARG A 102 -6.75 14.82 -25.49
C ARG A 102 -6.33 14.53 -24.06
N ALA A 103 -5.28 15.16 -23.56
CA ALA A 103 -4.81 15.02 -22.18
C ALA A 103 -5.86 15.53 -21.18
N LEU A 104 -6.47 16.68 -21.46
CA LEU A 104 -7.53 17.27 -20.65
C LEU A 104 -8.79 16.39 -20.62
N VAL A 105 -9.21 15.84 -21.76
CA VAL A 105 -10.30 14.84 -21.80
C VAL A 105 -9.94 13.60 -20.98
N CYS A 106 -8.71 13.08 -21.12
CA CYS A 106 -8.24 11.95 -20.31
C CYS A 106 -8.24 12.27 -18.81
N ALA A 107 -7.89 13.51 -18.42
CA ALA A 107 -7.91 13.95 -17.04
C ALA A 107 -9.34 13.95 -16.47
N PHE A 108 -10.31 14.55 -17.17
CA PHE A 108 -11.73 14.50 -16.76
C PHE A 108 -12.26 13.09 -16.63
N VAL A 109 -11.96 12.23 -17.61
CA VAL A 109 -12.36 10.82 -17.59
C VAL A 109 -11.70 10.09 -16.42
N ALA A 110 -10.42 10.34 -16.15
CA ALA A 110 -9.71 9.73 -15.02
C ALA A 110 -10.29 10.21 -13.68
N LEU A 111 -10.64 11.48 -13.55
CA LEU A 111 -11.29 12.03 -12.35
C LEU A 111 -12.67 11.41 -12.12
N ALA A 112 -13.49 11.33 -13.17
CA ALA A 112 -14.80 10.67 -13.09
C ALA A 112 -14.67 9.20 -12.71
N ALA A 113 -13.73 8.48 -13.32
CA ALA A 113 -13.44 7.09 -12.97
C ALA A 113 -12.92 6.95 -11.52
N GLY A 114 -12.03 7.83 -11.07
CA GLY A 114 -11.53 7.85 -9.70
C GLY A 114 -12.63 8.09 -8.67
N ALA A 115 -13.51 9.05 -8.93
CA ALA A 115 -14.70 9.29 -8.10
C ALA A 115 -15.64 8.08 -8.11
N ALA A 116 -15.89 7.47 -9.27
CA ALA A 116 -16.70 6.27 -9.39
C ALA A 116 -16.12 5.11 -8.56
N LEU A 117 -14.79 4.90 -8.56
CA LEU A 117 -14.16 3.86 -7.72
C LEU A 117 -14.44 4.07 -6.23
N VAL A 118 -14.35 5.30 -5.73
CA VAL A 118 -14.64 5.63 -4.33
C VAL A 118 -16.12 5.42 -4.02
N ILE A 119 -17.01 5.88 -4.89
CA ILE A 119 -18.47 5.73 -4.74
C ILE A 119 -18.86 4.26 -4.76
N THR A 120 -18.37 3.47 -5.72
CA THR A 120 -18.64 2.03 -5.80
C THR A 120 -18.15 1.30 -4.56
N ALA A 121 -16.96 1.66 -4.05
CA ALA A 121 -16.44 1.07 -2.82
C ALA A 121 -17.25 1.45 -1.58
N ALA A 122 -17.82 2.66 -1.53
CA ALA A 122 -18.69 3.12 -0.46
C ALA A 122 -20.08 2.45 -0.52
N ALA A 123 -20.70 2.41 -1.71
CA ALA A 123 -22.00 1.79 -1.95
C ALA A 123 -21.96 0.26 -1.73
N GLY A 124 -20.83 -0.38 -2.01
CA GLY A 124 -20.63 -1.81 -1.79
C GLY A 124 -20.38 -2.20 -0.32
N ARG A 125 -20.39 -1.26 0.63
CA ARG A 125 -20.23 -1.57 2.06
C ARG A 125 -21.50 -2.24 2.58
N ARG A 126 -21.47 -3.56 2.72
CA ARG A 126 -22.47 -4.33 3.47
C ARG A 126 -21.84 -4.96 4.71
N PRO A 127 -22.60 -5.13 5.81
CA PRO A 127 -22.18 -5.99 6.90
C PRO A 127 -21.90 -7.40 6.38
N PRO A 128 -20.95 -8.14 6.98
CA PRO A 128 -20.76 -9.54 6.65
C PRO A 128 -22.06 -10.30 6.92
N ALA A 129 -22.50 -11.09 5.95
CA ALA A 129 -23.72 -11.88 6.01
C ALA A 129 -23.60 -12.99 7.06
N ASP A 130 -22.43 -13.63 7.15
CA ASP A 130 -22.15 -14.74 8.07
C ASP A 130 -20.70 -14.70 8.60
N SER A 131 -20.42 -15.46 9.66
CA SER A 131 -19.09 -15.61 10.28
C SER A 131 -18.03 -16.26 9.38
N TYR A 132 -18.46 -16.92 8.30
CA TYR A 132 -17.58 -17.50 7.28
C TYR A 132 -17.26 -16.54 6.13
N GLU A 133 -17.90 -15.37 6.06
CA GLU A 133 -17.59 -14.36 5.04
C GLU A 133 -16.20 -13.79 5.28
N ARG A 134 -15.36 -13.86 4.24
CA ARG A 134 -13.98 -13.40 4.32
C ARG A 134 -13.95 -11.87 4.46
N THR A 135 -13.49 -11.36 5.60
CA THR A 135 -13.34 -9.93 5.88
C THR A 135 -11.98 -9.38 5.45
N PRO A 136 -11.84 -8.04 5.30
CA PRO A 136 -10.54 -7.43 5.01
C PRO A 136 -9.50 -7.77 6.08
N THR A 137 -8.37 -8.32 5.67
CA THR A 137 -7.27 -8.68 6.58
C THR A 137 -6.67 -7.42 7.21
N ARG A 138 -6.55 -7.38 8.54
CA ARG A 138 -5.85 -6.30 9.25
C ARG A 138 -4.34 -6.52 9.19
N THR A 139 -3.59 -5.43 9.30
CA THR A 139 -2.13 -5.51 9.42
C THR A 139 -1.76 -6.19 10.74
N GLY A 140 -0.89 -7.20 10.68
CA GLY A 140 -0.35 -7.86 11.87
C GLY A 140 0.57 -6.92 12.66
N PRO A 141 0.69 -7.07 13.98
CA PRO A 141 1.48 -6.17 14.83
C PRO A 141 2.95 -6.07 14.39
N GLY A 142 3.54 -7.17 13.93
CA GLY A 142 4.94 -7.21 13.45
C GLY A 142 5.21 -6.40 12.18
N ALA A 143 4.22 -6.21 11.30
CA ALA A 143 4.35 -5.41 10.08
C ALA A 143 3.87 -3.96 10.27
N ALA A 144 2.99 -3.70 11.25
CA ALA A 144 2.40 -2.40 11.49
C ALA A 144 3.41 -1.34 11.95
N VAL A 145 4.26 -1.70 12.92
CA VAL A 145 5.27 -0.81 13.49
C VAL A 145 6.32 -0.39 12.45
N PRO A 146 6.99 -1.30 11.72
CA PRO A 146 7.97 -0.89 10.71
C PRO A 146 7.31 -0.11 9.57
N ALA A 147 6.08 -0.45 9.16
CA ALA A 147 5.35 0.32 8.15
C ALA A 147 5.08 1.75 8.59
N PHE A 148 4.65 1.96 9.84
CA PHE A 148 4.48 3.28 10.41
C PHE A 148 5.78 4.07 10.44
N LEU A 149 6.84 3.50 11.03
CA LEU A 149 8.12 4.20 11.16
C LEU A 149 8.69 4.58 9.81
N LEU A 150 8.74 3.64 8.86
CA LEU A 150 9.34 3.87 7.55
C LEU A 150 8.51 4.84 6.69
N LEU A 151 7.19 4.68 6.64
CA LEU A 151 6.34 5.57 5.84
C LEU A 151 6.26 6.97 6.44
N CYS A 152 6.09 7.11 7.76
CA CYS A 152 6.06 8.42 8.39
C CYS A 152 7.41 9.15 8.29
N ALA A 153 8.52 8.44 8.46
CA ALA A 153 9.85 9.02 8.25
C ALA A 153 10.08 9.40 6.78
N ALA A 154 9.67 8.57 5.81
CA ALA A 154 9.73 8.93 4.40
C ALA A 154 8.87 10.16 4.07
N GLY A 155 7.66 10.25 4.62
CA GLY A 155 6.81 11.43 4.51
C GLY A 155 7.47 12.67 5.12
N ALA A 156 8.08 12.56 6.29
CA ALA A 156 8.80 13.66 6.93
C ALA A 156 10.00 14.13 6.09
N VAL A 157 10.77 13.21 5.50
CA VAL A 157 11.88 13.54 4.60
C VAL A 157 11.37 14.29 3.36
N LEU A 158 10.27 13.82 2.75
CA LEU A 158 9.66 14.51 1.60
C LEU A 158 9.25 15.95 1.98
N ILE A 159 8.57 16.14 3.11
CA ILE A 159 8.16 17.47 3.58
C ILE A 159 9.36 18.36 3.95
N ALA A 160 10.41 17.79 4.56
CA ALA A 160 11.62 18.54 4.86
C ALA A 160 12.29 19.09 3.60
N TRP A 161 12.33 18.30 2.52
CA TRP A 161 12.80 18.76 1.21
C TRP A 161 11.90 19.83 0.61
N GLU A 162 10.57 19.70 0.72
CA GLU A 162 9.62 20.73 0.24
C GLU A 162 9.82 22.07 0.98
N ILE A 163 9.95 22.04 2.31
CA ILE A 163 10.24 23.24 3.11
C ILE A 163 11.58 23.85 2.67
N ARG A 164 12.61 23.02 2.47
CA ARG A 164 13.92 23.47 1.98
C ARG A 164 13.81 24.13 0.61
N GLN A 165 13.04 23.57 -0.32
CA GLN A 165 12.82 24.17 -1.64
C GLN A 165 12.12 25.53 -1.54
N GLY A 166 11.10 25.66 -0.69
CA GLY A 166 10.39 26.93 -0.49
C GLY A 166 11.26 28.03 0.10
N VAL A 167 12.17 27.67 1.02
CA VAL A 167 13.15 28.63 1.56
C VAL A 167 14.22 28.99 0.53
N ARG A 168 14.65 28.03 -0.31
CA ARG A 168 15.73 28.24 -1.28
C ARG A 168 15.29 29.02 -2.52
N TYR A 169 14.05 28.81 -2.97
CA TYR A 169 13.51 29.35 -4.21
C TYR A 169 12.09 29.92 -4.02
N PRO A 170 11.93 30.99 -3.21
CA PRO A 170 10.62 31.53 -2.88
C PRO A 170 9.83 31.99 -4.12
N ASP A 171 10.52 32.50 -5.13
CA ASP A 171 9.88 33.00 -6.36
C ASP A 171 9.33 31.89 -7.27
N LEU A 172 9.85 30.66 -7.13
CA LEU A 172 9.40 29.49 -7.91
C LEU A 172 8.37 28.65 -7.16
N TYR A 173 8.26 28.85 -5.85
CA TYR A 173 7.49 27.98 -4.97
C TYR A 173 5.98 27.96 -5.28
N PRO A 174 5.31 29.07 -5.67
CA PRO A 174 3.91 29.00 -6.08
C PRO A 174 3.70 28.12 -7.33
N GLU A 175 4.54 28.31 -8.35
CA GLU A 175 4.49 27.53 -9.59
C GLU A 175 4.83 26.04 -9.34
N TRP A 176 5.62 25.73 -8.32
CA TRP A 176 5.98 24.36 -7.94
C TRP A 176 4.77 23.50 -7.53
N TYR A 177 3.73 24.10 -6.95
CA TYR A 177 2.51 23.39 -6.53
C TYR A 177 1.36 23.48 -7.52
N VAL A 178 1.21 24.64 -8.17
CA VAL A 178 0.08 24.89 -9.07
C VAL A 178 0.45 24.58 -10.52
N GLY A 179 1.74 24.41 -10.83
CA GLY A 179 2.19 24.45 -12.22
C GLY A 179 2.52 25.90 -12.62
N GLY A 180 3.25 26.03 -13.72
CA GLY A 180 3.67 27.33 -14.21
C GLY A 180 4.74 27.25 -15.27
N ASP A 181 5.13 28.42 -15.77
CA ASP A 181 6.02 28.54 -16.92
C ASP A 181 7.44 28.02 -16.65
N ARG A 182 7.87 28.04 -15.39
CA ARG A 182 9.26 27.74 -15.01
C ARG A 182 9.46 26.29 -14.59
N ILE A 183 8.38 25.54 -14.35
CA ILE A 183 8.45 24.17 -13.84
C ILE A 183 8.46 23.14 -14.96
N ALA A 184 9.46 22.26 -14.95
CA ALA A 184 9.53 21.14 -15.87
C ALA A 184 8.64 19.99 -15.35
N GLN A 185 7.58 19.67 -16.09
CA GLN A 185 6.70 18.55 -15.82
C GLN A 185 6.23 17.90 -17.12
N GLY A 186 5.91 16.60 -17.07
CA GLY A 186 5.25 15.92 -18.18
C GLY A 186 3.79 16.35 -18.30
N LEU A 187 3.23 16.28 -19.51
CA LEU A 187 1.85 16.70 -19.82
C LEU A 187 0.79 16.04 -18.91
N THR A 188 0.98 14.78 -18.53
CA THR A 188 0.04 14.05 -17.65
C THR A 188 0.46 14.06 -16.19
N SER A 189 1.66 14.54 -15.88
CA SER A 189 2.20 14.51 -14.51
C SER A 189 1.67 15.68 -13.69
N PRO A 190 1.42 15.50 -12.39
CA PRO A 190 1.08 16.62 -11.52
C PRO A 190 2.29 17.56 -11.36
N PRO A 191 2.06 18.82 -10.96
CA PRO A 191 3.10 19.70 -10.46
C PRO A 191 3.96 18.97 -9.41
N PRO A 192 5.30 19.09 -9.48
CA PRO A 192 6.19 18.32 -8.63
C PRO A 192 5.90 18.48 -7.14
N GLY A 193 5.69 19.70 -6.64
CA GLY A 193 5.39 19.95 -5.23
C GLY A 193 4.07 19.36 -4.80
N TRP A 194 3.04 19.45 -5.66
CA TRP A 194 1.77 18.81 -5.42
C TRP A 194 1.92 17.28 -5.30
N GLY A 195 2.65 16.68 -6.24
CA GLY A 195 2.94 15.25 -6.23
C GLY A 195 3.69 14.80 -4.97
N THR A 196 4.71 15.57 -4.56
CA THR A 196 5.50 15.30 -3.35
C THR A 196 4.64 15.38 -2.09
N VAL A 197 3.84 16.44 -1.93
CA VAL A 197 2.97 16.61 -0.75
C VAL A 197 1.88 15.54 -0.71
N LEU A 198 1.26 15.22 -1.85
CA LEU A 198 0.28 14.13 -1.95
C LEU A 198 0.89 12.81 -1.50
N LEU A 199 2.10 12.48 -1.97
CA LEU A 199 2.81 11.27 -1.59
C LEU A 199 3.18 11.27 -0.10
N ALA A 200 3.65 12.40 0.43
CA ALA A 200 3.97 12.53 1.85
C ALA A 200 2.73 12.31 2.74
N LEU A 201 1.61 12.93 2.39
CA LEU A 201 0.32 12.75 3.08
C LEU A 201 -0.15 11.29 3.00
N LEU A 202 -0.01 10.65 1.83
CA LEU A 202 -0.36 9.25 1.64
C LEU A 202 0.51 8.33 2.51
N CYS A 203 1.82 8.59 2.58
CA CYS A 203 2.75 7.85 3.44
C CYS A 203 2.39 8.00 4.92
N VAL A 204 2.17 9.23 5.41
CA VAL A 204 1.78 9.47 6.80
C VAL A 204 0.43 8.82 7.13
N PHE A 205 -0.57 9.01 6.26
CA PHE A 205 -1.88 8.39 6.42
C PHE A 205 -1.79 6.87 6.49
N ALA A 206 -1.06 6.25 5.56
CA ALA A 206 -0.85 4.81 5.53
C ALA A 206 -0.11 4.30 6.77
N GLY A 207 0.94 5.02 7.20
CA GLY A 207 1.71 4.70 8.39
C GLY A 207 0.86 4.74 9.66
N VAL A 208 0.14 5.85 9.89
CA VAL A 208 -0.77 6.00 11.04
C VAL A 208 -1.87 4.93 11.02
N SER A 209 -2.43 4.66 9.84
CA SER A 209 -3.44 3.61 9.66
C SER A 209 -2.90 2.22 10.01
N ALA A 210 -1.62 1.95 9.73
CA ALA A 210 -0.98 0.67 10.04
C ALA A 210 -0.91 0.42 11.55
N VAL A 211 -0.47 1.40 12.34
CA VAL A 211 -0.44 1.29 13.81
C VAL A 211 -1.84 1.29 14.42
N ALA A 212 -2.79 2.04 13.83
CA ALA A 212 -4.20 1.98 14.19
C ALA A 212 -4.88 0.64 13.78
N ARG A 213 -4.17 -0.24 13.06
CA ARG A 213 -4.64 -1.53 12.55
C ARG A 213 -5.93 -1.42 11.72
N ALA A 214 -6.06 -0.33 10.98
CA ALA A 214 -7.20 -0.09 10.12
C ALA A 214 -7.27 -1.14 8.99
N THR A 215 -8.49 -1.52 8.59
CA THR A 215 -8.73 -2.50 7.51
C THR A 215 -8.20 -2.04 6.14
N PHE A 216 -8.04 -0.73 5.96
CA PHE A 216 -7.49 -0.11 4.76
C PHE A 216 -5.99 0.18 4.83
N ALA A 217 -5.32 -0.06 5.97
CA ALA A 217 -3.91 0.26 6.15
C ALA A 217 -2.99 -0.43 5.14
N ARG A 218 -3.24 -1.71 4.87
CA ARG A 218 -2.45 -2.50 3.93
C ARG A 218 -2.51 -1.99 2.48
N PRO A 219 -3.68 -1.80 1.85
CA PRO A 219 -3.74 -1.29 0.49
C PRO A 219 -3.20 0.14 0.37
N PHE A 220 -3.46 1.01 1.36
CA PHE A 220 -2.86 2.35 1.39
C PHE A 220 -1.33 2.28 1.51
N GLY A 221 -0.79 1.43 2.40
CA GLY A 221 0.65 1.25 2.57
C GLY A 221 1.35 0.66 1.35
N LEU A 222 0.76 -0.33 0.68
CA LEU A 222 1.30 -0.91 -0.55
C LEU A 222 1.36 0.11 -1.68
N VAL A 223 0.29 0.91 -1.86
CA VAL A 223 0.27 1.95 -2.90
C VAL A 223 1.20 3.11 -2.58
N ALA A 224 1.25 3.56 -1.31
CA ALA A 224 2.19 4.59 -0.87
C ALA A 224 3.64 4.16 -1.13
N ALA A 225 4.01 2.94 -0.73
CA ALA A 225 5.34 2.39 -0.95
C ALA A 225 5.64 2.21 -2.45
N ALA A 226 4.67 1.75 -3.24
CA ALA A 226 4.83 1.64 -4.69
C ALA A 226 5.08 3.00 -5.35
N LEU A 227 4.36 4.06 -4.95
CA LEU A 227 4.54 5.42 -5.47
C LEU A 227 5.83 6.08 -4.98
N LEU A 228 6.32 5.70 -3.80
CA LEU A 228 7.61 6.16 -3.26
C LEU A 228 8.80 5.52 -3.99
N LEU A 229 8.65 4.28 -4.46
CA LEU A 229 9.74 3.48 -5.02
C LEU A 229 10.47 4.14 -6.21
N PRO A 230 9.81 4.73 -7.23
CA PRO A 230 10.50 5.37 -8.34
C PRO A 230 11.46 6.48 -7.91
N GLY A 231 11.07 7.32 -6.94
CA GLY A 231 11.92 8.41 -6.46
C GLY A 231 13.24 7.89 -5.90
N GLY A 232 13.16 6.88 -5.03
CA GLY A 232 14.33 6.22 -4.48
C GLY A 232 15.14 5.44 -5.54
N ALA A 233 14.48 4.62 -6.36
CA ALA A 233 15.14 3.78 -7.36
C ALA A 233 15.87 4.61 -8.44
N LEU A 234 15.26 5.69 -8.91
CA LEU A 234 15.88 6.61 -9.87
C LEU A 234 16.97 7.48 -9.21
N GLY A 235 16.84 7.78 -7.92
CA GLY A 235 17.93 8.34 -7.13
C GLY A 235 19.14 7.40 -7.04
N VAL A 236 18.92 6.12 -6.76
CA VAL A 236 19.98 5.10 -6.75
C VAL A 236 20.60 4.93 -8.14
N ALA A 237 19.78 4.93 -9.20
CA ALA A 237 20.30 4.89 -10.56
C ALA A 237 21.22 6.08 -10.86
N ARG A 238 20.89 7.29 -10.38
CA ARG A 238 21.77 8.47 -10.48
C ARG A 238 23.05 8.34 -9.67
N ILE A 239 22.96 7.82 -8.45
CA ILE A 239 24.13 7.56 -7.59
C ILE A 239 25.14 6.68 -8.33
N VAL A 240 24.66 5.58 -8.92
CA VAL A 240 25.51 4.64 -9.68
C VAL A 240 25.98 5.25 -10.99
N HIS A 241 25.14 6.00 -11.69
CA HIS A 241 25.50 6.53 -13.01
C HIS A 241 26.57 7.63 -12.95
N TYR A 242 26.60 8.42 -11.88
CA TYR A 242 27.56 9.52 -11.70
C TYR A 242 28.63 9.23 -10.65
N ASP A 243 28.78 7.98 -10.23
CA ASP A 243 29.78 7.54 -9.25
C ASP A 243 29.77 8.40 -7.96
N LEU A 244 28.59 8.85 -7.52
CA LEU A 244 28.44 9.83 -6.43
C LEU A 244 28.89 9.30 -5.06
N LEU A 245 29.10 7.99 -4.93
CA LEU A 245 29.62 7.39 -3.70
C LEU A 245 31.14 7.51 -3.58
N ASP A 246 31.86 7.52 -4.70
CA ASP A 246 33.32 7.62 -4.71
C ASP A 246 33.76 8.99 -4.17
N ASP A 247 32.99 10.02 -4.52
CA ASP A 247 33.19 11.40 -4.10
C ASP A 247 32.33 11.82 -2.89
N PHE A 248 31.68 10.88 -2.19
CA PHE A 248 30.69 11.23 -1.15
C PHE A 248 31.23 12.19 -0.08
N GLY A 249 32.50 12.04 0.31
CA GLY A 249 33.16 12.88 1.30
C GLY A 249 33.45 14.31 0.82
N SER A 250 33.59 14.51 -0.50
CA SER A 250 33.88 15.82 -1.11
C SER A 250 32.60 16.59 -1.48
N LEU A 251 31.44 15.93 -1.53
CA LEU A 251 30.16 16.54 -1.86
C LEU A 251 29.70 17.58 -0.80
N PRO A 252 29.04 18.67 -1.26
CA PRO A 252 28.29 19.56 -0.37
C PRO A 252 27.35 18.80 0.56
N VAL A 253 27.11 19.33 1.77
CA VAL A 253 26.25 18.67 2.78
C VAL A 253 24.85 18.41 2.23
N GLU A 254 24.31 19.34 1.44
CA GLU A 254 22.98 19.21 0.84
C GLU A 254 22.91 18.02 -0.14
N ASP A 255 23.95 17.83 -0.96
CA ASP A 255 24.01 16.71 -1.90
C ASP A 255 24.16 15.39 -1.15
N ARG A 256 25.00 15.32 -0.11
CA ARG A 256 25.08 14.15 0.78
C ARG A 256 23.73 13.77 1.38
N LEU A 257 22.99 14.75 1.91
CA LEU A 257 21.65 14.53 2.46
C LEU A 257 20.68 14.06 1.38
N MET A 258 20.79 14.56 0.15
CA MET A 258 19.96 14.14 -0.97
C MET A 258 20.21 12.68 -1.34
N LEU A 259 21.48 12.26 -1.43
CA LEU A 259 21.84 10.86 -1.71
C LEU A 259 21.33 9.91 -0.63
N VAL A 260 21.54 10.26 0.65
CA VAL A 260 21.06 9.47 1.79
C VAL A 260 19.52 9.40 1.79
N SER A 261 18.85 10.50 1.42
CA SER A 261 17.38 10.52 1.31
C SER A 261 16.89 9.56 0.22
N TRP A 262 17.52 9.51 -0.95
CA TRP A 262 17.14 8.57 -2.01
C TRP A 262 17.35 7.11 -1.59
N LEU A 263 18.49 6.79 -0.98
CA LEU A 263 18.78 5.45 -0.45
C LEU A 263 17.75 5.06 0.62
N PHE A 264 17.47 5.96 1.56
CA PHE A 264 16.47 5.74 2.60
C PHE A 264 15.08 5.51 2.02
N GLN A 265 14.63 6.32 1.06
CA GLN A 265 13.32 6.17 0.43
C GLN A 265 13.21 4.87 -0.36
N ALA A 266 14.25 4.46 -1.10
CA ALA A 266 14.30 3.19 -1.79
C ALA A 266 14.18 2.01 -0.82
N PHE A 267 14.97 2.05 0.26
CA PHE A 267 14.93 1.05 1.31
C PHE A 267 13.56 0.99 2.00
N ALA A 268 13.02 2.15 2.41
CA ALA A 268 11.72 2.24 3.06
C ALA A 268 10.60 1.69 2.17
N ALA A 269 10.56 2.09 0.90
CA ALA A 269 9.60 1.57 -0.07
C ALA A 269 9.68 0.05 -0.21
N ALA A 270 10.89 -0.50 -0.43
CA ALA A 270 11.09 -1.93 -0.57
C ALA A 270 10.72 -2.72 0.69
N ALA A 271 11.18 -2.26 1.86
CA ALA A 271 10.89 -2.88 3.15
C ALA A 271 9.39 -2.89 3.46
N VAL A 272 8.67 -1.80 3.18
CA VAL A 272 7.22 -1.71 3.37
C VAL A 272 6.47 -2.62 2.40
N LEU A 273 6.87 -2.66 1.13
CA LEU A 273 6.29 -3.58 0.14
C LEU A 273 6.45 -5.03 0.60
N ILE A 274 7.64 -5.41 1.09
CA ILE A 274 7.91 -6.77 1.59
C ILE A 274 7.10 -7.04 2.87
N ALA A 275 7.09 -6.11 3.83
CA ALA A 275 6.40 -6.29 5.10
C ALA A 275 4.87 -6.40 4.95
N LEU A 276 4.30 -5.68 3.98
CA LEU A 276 2.86 -5.67 3.71
C LEU A 276 2.42 -6.64 2.60
N ALA A 277 3.36 -7.28 1.89
CA ALA A 277 3.06 -8.26 0.86
C ALA A 277 2.32 -9.50 1.39
N PRO A 278 2.68 -10.12 2.53
CA PRO A 278 1.91 -11.20 3.12
C PRO A 278 0.48 -10.78 3.44
N ARG A 279 -0.48 -11.69 3.27
CA ARG A 279 -1.85 -11.45 3.75
C ARG A 279 -1.81 -11.37 5.27
N GLY A 280 -2.34 -10.29 5.83
CA GLY A 280 -2.49 -10.15 7.28
C GLY A 280 -3.37 -11.26 7.85
N LEU A 281 -3.29 -11.47 9.16
CA LEU A 281 -4.15 -12.43 9.86
C LEU A 281 -5.61 -12.12 9.50
N ALA A 282 -6.33 -13.11 8.98
CA ALA A 282 -7.78 -13.02 8.92
C ALA A 282 -8.28 -12.85 10.36
N ASP A 283 -9.29 -11.99 10.58
CA ASP A 283 -10.07 -12.03 11.82
C ASP A 283 -10.82 -13.37 11.82
N VAL A 284 -10.12 -14.45 12.17
CA VAL A 284 -10.77 -15.71 12.56
C VAL A 284 -11.44 -15.37 13.88
N PRO A 285 -12.77 -15.49 14.00
CA PRO A 285 -13.41 -15.47 15.30
C PRO A 285 -12.72 -16.57 16.11
N GLY A 286 -11.91 -16.18 17.10
CA GLY A 286 -11.40 -17.16 18.04
C GLY A 286 -12.59 -17.90 18.66
N PRO A 287 -12.40 -19.09 19.24
CA PRO A 287 -13.48 -19.82 19.93
C PRO A 287 -14.17 -19.05 21.07
N HIS A 288 -13.70 -17.84 21.38
CA HIS A 288 -14.17 -16.99 22.46
C HIS A 288 -14.84 -15.76 21.84
N GLY A 289 -16.16 -15.66 22.03
CA GLY A 289 -17.05 -14.65 21.44
C GLY A 289 -16.76 -13.20 21.85
N PRO A 290 -17.59 -12.25 21.40
CA PRO A 290 -17.38 -10.82 21.63
C PRO A 290 -17.57 -10.50 23.12
N GLY A 291 -16.46 -10.25 23.82
CA GLY A 291 -16.48 -9.90 25.24
C GLY A 291 -15.15 -10.01 25.99
N GLN A 292 -14.06 -10.46 25.38
CA GLN A 292 -12.75 -10.44 26.04
C GLN A 292 -12.01 -9.14 25.73
N ASP A 293 -11.86 -8.31 26.76
CA ASP A 293 -11.14 -7.05 26.75
C ASP A 293 -9.69 -7.20 26.22
N PRO A 294 -9.17 -6.26 25.42
CA PRO A 294 -7.81 -6.30 24.86
C PRO A 294 -6.67 -6.16 25.89
N TRP A 295 -6.99 -6.00 27.17
CA TRP A 295 -6.03 -5.67 28.23
C TRP A 295 -5.56 -6.87 29.07
N HIS A 296 -6.07 -8.08 28.81
CA HIS A 296 -5.61 -9.29 29.48
C HIS A 296 -4.65 -10.11 28.60
N GLY A 297 -3.37 -9.78 28.70
CA GLY A 297 -2.29 -10.75 28.86
C GLY A 297 -1.86 -11.60 27.65
N SER A 298 -0.61 -11.39 27.23
CA SER A 298 0.24 -12.28 26.42
C SER A 298 0.06 -13.79 26.65
N PRO A 299 0.49 -14.65 25.71
CA PRO A 299 0.62 -16.09 25.94
C PRO A 299 1.71 -16.31 27.00
N GLY A 300 1.31 -16.29 28.27
CA GLY A 300 2.15 -16.62 29.39
C GLY A 300 2.50 -18.10 29.31
N TYR A 301 3.81 -18.38 29.36
CA TYR A 301 4.34 -19.65 29.85
C TYR A 301 3.61 -19.99 31.16
N GLY A 302 2.62 -20.88 31.09
CA GLY A 302 1.96 -21.39 32.28
C GLY A 302 2.98 -22.20 33.09
N PRO A 303 3.04 -22.04 34.42
CA PRO A 303 3.85 -22.92 35.26
C PRO A 303 3.36 -24.37 35.07
N ALA A 304 4.31 -25.29 34.99
CA ALA A 304 4.03 -26.73 34.93
C ALA A 304 3.06 -27.13 36.06
N PRO A 305 2.09 -28.03 35.81
CA PRO A 305 1.14 -28.44 36.83
C PRO A 305 1.91 -29.06 38.01
N GLN A 306 1.83 -28.41 39.17
CA GLN A 306 2.31 -28.98 40.43
C GLN A 306 1.49 -30.23 40.76
N PRO A 307 2.11 -31.36 41.14
CA PRO A 307 1.37 -32.49 41.67
C PRO A 307 0.79 -32.09 43.03
N GLY A 308 -0.54 -31.94 43.09
CA GLY A 308 -1.25 -31.77 44.35
C GLY A 308 -1.17 -33.05 45.20
N PRO A 309 -1.27 -32.96 46.53
CA PRO A 309 -1.23 -34.11 47.43
C PRO A 309 -2.38 -35.09 47.12
N ALA A 310 -2.02 -36.37 47.07
CA ALA A 310 -2.92 -37.46 46.73
C ALA A 310 -4.15 -37.49 47.65
N ALA A 311 -5.34 -37.44 47.05
CA ALA A 311 -6.58 -37.77 47.73
C ALA A 311 -6.57 -39.27 48.13
N PRO A 312 -7.10 -39.64 49.31
CA PRO A 312 -7.12 -41.03 49.74
C PRO A 312 -7.97 -41.90 48.79
N PRO A 313 -7.53 -43.13 48.48
CA PRO A 313 -8.20 -43.98 47.51
C PRO A 313 -9.55 -44.49 48.03
N TYR A 314 -10.57 -44.43 47.17
CA TYR A 314 -11.83 -45.13 47.38
C TYR A 314 -11.61 -46.65 47.42
N PRO A 315 -12.22 -47.39 48.36
CA PRO A 315 -12.11 -48.84 48.41
C PRO A 315 -12.92 -49.45 47.26
N GLY A 316 -12.24 -50.10 46.31
CA GLY A 316 -12.93 -50.92 45.30
C GLY A 316 -12.24 -51.10 43.94
N GLN A 317 -11.14 -50.42 43.64
CA GLN A 317 -10.46 -50.58 42.34
C GLN A 317 -9.15 -51.36 42.49
N GLN A 318 -9.18 -52.64 42.07
CA GLN A 318 -7.99 -53.43 41.81
C GLN A 318 -7.21 -52.82 40.62
N PRO A 319 -5.89 -52.62 40.72
CA PRO A 319 -5.09 -52.14 39.59
C PRO A 319 -4.90 -53.25 38.54
N PRO A 320 -5.08 -52.96 37.23
CA PRO A 320 -4.73 -53.91 36.18
C PRO A 320 -3.21 -54.01 36.02
N ALA A 321 -2.74 -55.25 35.80
CA ALA A 321 -1.32 -55.58 35.60
C ALA A 321 -0.74 -54.97 34.31
N PRO A 322 0.58 -54.71 34.23
CA PRO A 322 1.19 -54.05 33.08
C PRO A 322 1.44 -55.05 31.94
N GLY A 323 0.70 -54.90 30.84
CA GLY A 323 0.87 -55.69 29.62
C GLY A 323 1.28 -54.83 28.43
N TYR A 324 2.40 -55.18 27.80
CA TYR A 324 2.86 -54.67 26.50
C TYR A 324 1.97 -55.20 25.36
N GLY A 325 1.60 -54.35 24.40
CA GLY A 325 1.08 -54.79 23.10
C GLY A 325 0.27 -53.75 22.32
N TYR A 326 0.75 -53.39 21.13
CA TYR A 326 -0.04 -52.95 19.96
C TYR A 326 0.01 -54.11 18.92
N PRO A 327 -0.82 -54.20 17.86
CA PRO A 327 -1.82 -53.25 17.33
C PRO A 327 -3.17 -53.93 16.92
N GLN A 328 -3.96 -53.27 16.05
CA GLN A 328 -5.09 -53.80 15.23
C GLN A 328 -6.46 -53.66 15.93
N GLY A 329 -7.42 -52.87 15.45
CA GLY A 329 -8.01 -52.86 14.11
C GLY A 329 -9.38 -53.55 14.22
N GLY A 330 -10.50 -52.81 14.12
CA GLY A 330 -11.81 -53.46 14.18
C GLY A 330 -13.00 -52.53 14.43
N SER A 331 -13.88 -52.52 13.45
CA SER A 331 -15.19 -51.89 13.35
C SER A 331 -16.24 -52.38 14.37
N GLY A 332 -17.17 -51.48 14.73
CA GLY A 332 -18.58 -51.80 15.00
C GLY A 332 -18.97 -51.96 16.47
N GLY A 333 -20.04 -51.28 16.90
CA GLY A 333 -20.71 -51.61 18.16
C GLY A 333 -21.50 -50.48 18.83
N PHE A 334 -22.74 -50.30 18.38
CA PHE A 334 -23.94 -49.92 19.15
C PHE A 334 -23.76 -49.38 20.59
N GLY A 335 -23.99 -48.09 20.76
CA GLY A 335 -24.27 -47.49 22.08
C GLY A 335 -25.75 -47.69 22.48
N PRO A 336 -26.06 -47.76 23.79
CA PRO A 336 -27.41 -48.01 24.29
C PRO A 336 -28.37 -46.83 24.05
N PRO A 337 -29.69 -47.08 23.88
CA PRO A 337 -30.68 -46.02 23.67
C PRO A 337 -30.94 -45.19 24.95
N PRO A 338 -31.36 -43.92 24.82
CA PRO A 338 -31.69 -43.07 25.96
C PRO A 338 -32.97 -43.53 26.68
N PRO A 339 -33.08 -43.30 28.01
CA PRO A 339 -34.24 -43.72 28.81
C PRO A 339 -35.52 -42.91 28.48
N PRO A 340 -36.72 -43.51 28.65
CA PRO A 340 -37.99 -42.86 28.31
C PRO A 340 -38.39 -41.77 29.31
N SER A 341 -38.93 -40.67 28.78
CA SER A 341 -39.52 -39.55 29.50
C SER A 341 -40.84 -39.93 30.19
N GLN A 342 -40.99 -39.49 31.45
CA GLN A 342 -42.20 -39.68 32.26
C GLN A 342 -43.38 -38.83 31.73
N PRO A 343 -44.63 -39.32 31.80
CA PRO A 343 -45.81 -38.53 31.45
C PRO A 343 -46.24 -37.55 32.56
N PRO A 344 -46.88 -36.42 32.22
CA PRO A 344 -47.33 -35.43 33.20
C PRO A 344 -48.58 -35.90 33.98
N PRO A 345 -48.69 -35.57 35.29
CA PRO A 345 -49.90 -35.83 36.07
C PRO A 345 -51.05 -34.91 35.66
N GLY A 346 -52.23 -35.47 35.46
CA GLY A 346 -53.44 -34.75 35.07
C GLY A 346 -54.03 -33.87 36.17
N TRP A 347 -54.59 -32.73 35.72
CA TRP A 347 -55.81 -32.07 36.17
C TRP A 347 -56.46 -31.46 34.93
#